data_AF-A0A3D5WDK3-F1
#
_entry.id   AF-A0A3D5WDK3-F1
#
_cell.length_a   1.000
_cell.length_b   1.000
_cell.length_c   1.000
_cell.angle_alpha   90.00
_cell.angle_beta   90.00
_cell.angle_gamma   90.00
#
_symmetry.space_group_name_H-M   'P 1'
#
loop_
_entity.id
_entity.type
_entity.pdbx_description
1 polymer ?
#
loop_
_entity_poly.entity_id
_entity_poly.type
_entity_poly.pdbx_seq_one_letter_code
_entity_poly.pdbx_strand_id
1 'polypeptide(L)'
;MSNQSKKITAKKIKEAYREAVTDFTTPSGIPVKEVYTPNDISQIDFDKDIGLPGQYPFTRGHHPQMYRGKLWNIRQIIGLSTPKRQNERLKFVLSHGANAVDCEMDTPTWYGIEPDQPYAEGQFGVCGVALHNLRDVETMTEDLPMDELSMCWNYPLPTLSQAYMPVEMN
;
A
#
# COMPACT_ATOMS: atom_id res chain seq x y z
N MET A 1 -3.51 -49.04 -39.58
CA MET A 1 -3.59 -49.06 -38.10
C MET A 1 -4.61 -48.03 -37.65
N SER A 2 -5.62 -48.48 -36.91
CA SER A 2 -6.92 -47.82 -36.73
C SER A 2 -6.87 -46.51 -35.92
N ASN A 3 -7.80 -45.59 -36.24
CA ASN A 3 -8.04 -44.30 -35.58
C ASN A 3 -8.22 -44.37 -34.04
N GLN A 4 -8.42 -45.56 -33.48
CA GLN A 4 -8.54 -45.82 -32.05
C GLN A 4 -7.21 -45.71 -31.30
N SER A 5 -6.10 -46.09 -31.92
CA SER A 5 -4.79 -46.10 -31.25
C SER A 5 -4.27 -44.67 -30.96
N LYS A 6 -4.52 -43.70 -31.84
CA LYS A 6 -4.15 -42.29 -31.64
C LYS A 6 -4.98 -41.60 -30.54
N LYS A 7 -6.26 -41.93 -30.39
CA LYS A 7 -7.14 -41.35 -29.36
C LYS A 7 -6.78 -41.78 -27.93
N ILE A 8 -6.28 -43.01 -27.75
CA ILE A 8 -5.89 -43.54 -26.43
C ILE A 8 -4.63 -42.85 -25.91
N THR A 9 -3.71 -42.43 -26.79
CA THR A 9 -2.47 -41.75 -26.42
C THR A 9 -2.71 -40.33 -25.91
N ALA A 10 -3.57 -39.55 -26.58
CA ALA A 10 -3.88 -38.18 -26.17
C ALA A 10 -4.59 -38.12 -24.80
N LYS A 11 -5.50 -39.06 -24.53
CA LYS A 11 -6.21 -39.14 -23.25
C LYS A 11 -5.27 -39.47 -22.08
N LYS A 12 -4.35 -40.42 -22.27
CA LYS A 12 -3.36 -40.82 -21.25
C LYS A 12 -2.37 -39.70 -20.93
N ILE A 13 -1.96 -38.91 -21.93
CA ILE A 13 -1.08 -37.74 -21.70
C ILE A 13 -1.82 -36.70 -20.85
N LYS A 14 -3.06 -36.37 -21.20
CA LYS A 14 -3.89 -35.39 -20.46
C LYS A 14 -4.13 -35.80 -19.00
N GLU A 15 -4.37 -37.09 -18.75
CA GLU A 15 -4.52 -37.65 -17.39
C GLU A 15 -3.18 -37.71 -16.62
N ALA A 16 -2.06 -38.02 -17.29
CA ALA A 16 -0.74 -38.14 -16.66
C ALA A 16 -0.14 -36.79 -16.24
N TYR A 17 -0.33 -35.73 -17.04
CA TYR A 17 0.17 -34.40 -16.73
C TYR A 17 -0.81 -33.53 -15.93
N ARG A 18 -2.01 -34.05 -15.61
CA ARG A 18 -3.13 -33.27 -15.04
C ARG A 18 -3.42 -31.99 -15.83
N GLU A 19 -3.22 -32.02 -17.14
CA GLU A 19 -3.56 -30.95 -18.09
C GLU A 19 -5.09 -30.92 -18.36
N ALA A 20 -5.88 -31.03 -17.30
CA ALA A 20 -7.30 -30.80 -17.40
C ALA A 20 -7.51 -29.30 -17.45
N VAL A 21 -8.06 -28.82 -18.57
CA VAL A 21 -8.67 -27.49 -18.70
C VAL A 21 -9.62 -27.33 -17.53
N THR A 22 -9.29 -26.45 -16.60
CA THR A 22 -10.17 -26.10 -15.49
C THR A 22 -10.62 -24.67 -15.73
N ASP A 23 -11.94 -24.47 -15.70
CA ASP A 23 -12.48 -23.12 -15.66
C ASP A 23 -11.95 -22.44 -14.40
N PHE A 24 -11.07 -21.46 -14.57
CA PHE A 24 -10.50 -20.71 -13.46
C PHE A 24 -11.27 -19.41 -13.27
N THR A 25 -11.79 -19.21 -12.07
CA THR A 25 -12.42 -17.96 -11.66
C THR A 25 -11.60 -17.38 -10.53
N THR A 26 -11.21 -16.10 -10.67
CA THR A 26 -10.49 -15.39 -9.62
C THR A 26 -11.35 -15.27 -8.34
N PRO A 27 -10.75 -15.01 -7.15
CA PRO A 27 -11.51 -14.70 -5.94
C PRO A 27 -12.49 -13.53 -6.09
N SER A 28 -12.26 -12.65 -7.07
CA SER A 28 -13.17 -11.54 -7.41
C SER A 28 -14.34 -11.95 -8.32
N GLY A 29 -14.50 -13.24 -8.63
CA GLY A 29 -15.58 -13.74 -9.49
C GLY A 29 -15.36 -13.54 -10.98
N ILE A 30 -14.16 -13.16 -11.41
CA ILE A 30 -13.83 -12.94 -12.83
C ILE A 30 -13.39 -14.27 -13.46
N PRO A 31 -14.09 -14.79 -14.48
CA PRO A 31 -13.65 -15.96 -15.23
C PRO A 31 -12.39 -15.63 -16.05
N VAL A 32 -11.40 -16.52 -16.03
CA VAL A 32 -10.13 -16.35 -16.75
C VAL A 32 -10.03 -17.42 -17.83
N LYS A 33 -9.93 -16.98 -19.08
CA LYS A 33 -9.65 -17.87 -20.22
C LYS A 33 -8.22 -18.38 -20.14
N GLU A 34 -7.97 -19.60 -20.61
CA GLU A 34 -6.62 -20.17 -20.66
C GLU A 34 -5.68 -19.37 -21.59
N VAL A 35 -6.24 -18.87 -22.69
CA VAL A 35 -5.52 -18.09 -23.70
C VAL A 35 -6.39 -16.93 -24.12
N TYR A 36 -5.80 -15.73 -24.18
CA TYR A 36 -6.40 -14.54 -24.75
C TYR A 36 -5.79 -14.27 -26.12
N THR A 37 -6.63 -13.77 -27.03
CA THR A 37 -6.35 -13.52 -28.43
C THR A 37 -6.73 -12.09 -28.80
N PRO A 38 -6.34 -11.58 -29.98
CA PRO A 38 -6.81 -10.26 -30.43
C PRO A 38 -8.34 -10.11 -30.48
N ASN A 39 -9.10 -11.19 -30.63
CA ASN A 39 -10.57 -11.15 -30.59
C ASN A 39 -11.11 -10.73 -29.21
N ASP A 40 -10.37 -11.01 -28.14
CA ASP A 40 -10.79 -10.73 -26.76
C ASP A 40 -10.68 -9.25 -26.38
N ILE A 41 -10.04 -8.43 -27.21
CA ILE A 41 -9.94 -6.98 -27.07
C ILE A 41 -10.68 -6.23 -28.19
N SER A 42 -11.42 -6.93 -29.05
CA SER A 42 -12.06 -6.35 -30.24
C SER A 42 -13.11 -5.28 -29.91
N GLN A 43 -13.69 -5.35 -28.71
CA GLN A 43 -14.68 -4.41 -28.20
C GLN A 43 -14.09 -3.20 -27.47
N ILE A 44 -12.77 -3.14 -27.27
CA ILE A 44 -12.13 -2.04 -26.54
C ILE A 44 -11.93 -0.84 -27.46
N ASP A 45 -12.49 0.30 -27.10
CA ASP A 45 -12.28 1.58 -27.78
C ASP A 45 -11.05 2.27 -27.18
N PHE A 46 -10.04 2.56 -28.00
CA PHE A 46 -8.81 3.18 -27.52
C PHE A 46 -9.07 4.56 -26.88
N ASP A 47 -9.85 5.44 -27.51
CA ASP A 47 -10.00 6.82 -27.02
C ASP A 47 -10.90 6.88 -25.78
N LYS A 48 -11.87 5.98 -25.69
CA LYS A 48 -12.84 5.95 -24.59
C LYS A 48 -12.37 5.12 -23.38
N ASP A 49 -11.78 3.95 -23.61
CA ASP A 49 -11.54 2.96 -22.55
C ASP A 49 -10.06 2.91 -22.11
N ILE A 50 -9.12 3.33 -22.98
CA ILE A 50 -7.67 3.27 -22.69
C ILE A 50 -7.06 4.67 -22.53
N GLY A 51 -7.17 5.51 -23.55
CA GLY A 51 -6.61 6.86 -23.63
C GLY A 51 -5.06 6.91 -23.65
N LEU A 52 -4.55 8.13 -23.77
CA LEU A 52 -3.15 8.45 -23.53
C LEU A 52 -2.88 8.62 -22.01
N PRO A 53 -1.67 8.34 -21.51
CA PRO A 53 -1.34 8.60 -20.10
C PRO A 53 -1.50 10.09 -19.77
N GLY A 54 -2.00 10.39 -18.58
CA GLY A 54 -2.28 11.76 -18.15
C GLY A 54 -3.56 12.37 -18.71
N GLN A 55 -4.37 11.60 -19.42
CA GLN A 55 -5.68 12.01 -19.93
C GLN A 55 -6.74 11.01 -19.47
N TYR A 56 -7.98 11.48 -19.29
CA TYR A 56 -9.12 10.61 -19.03
C TYR A 56 -9.21 9.51 -20.12
N PRO A 57 -9.50 8.24 -19.79
CA PRO A 57 -9.94 7.69 -18.50
C PRO A 57 -8.81 7.33 -17.52
N PHE A 58 -7.57 7.72 -17.79
CA PHE A 58 -6.39 7.46 -16.97
C PHE A 58 -6.05 5.96 -16.80
N THR A 59 -6.57 5.08 -17.65
CA THR A 59 -6.26 3.63 -17.63
C THR A 59 -4.76 3.37 -17.75
N ARG A 60 -4.03 4.26 -18.46
CA ARG A 60 -2.56 4.20 -18.60
C ARG A 60 -1.79 5.03 -17.56
N GLY A 61 -2.48 5.56 -16.56
CA GLY A 61 -1.92 6.39 -15.48
C GLY A 61 -2.32 7.86 -15.57
N HIS A 62 -2.33 8.53 -14.41
CA HIS A 62 -2.77 9.93 -14.26
C HIS A 62 -1.68 10.97 -14.59
N HIS A 63 -0.43 10.56 -14.78
CA HIS A 63 0.66 11.44 -15.20
C HIS A 63 1.11 11.12 -16.63
N PRO A 64 1.35 12.11 -17.51
CA PRO A 64 1.76 11.86 -18.90
C PRO A 64 3.06 11.06 -19.05
N GLN A 65 4.03 11.31 -18.17
CA GLN A 65 5.36 10.70 -18.23
C GLN A 65 5.52 9.51 -17.27
N MET A 66 4.57 9.31 -16.35
CA MET A 66 4.62 8.29 -15.29
C MET A 66 6.04 8.18 -14.68
N TYR A 67 6.54 6.95 -14.54
CA TYR A 67 7.83 6.64 -13.94
C TYR A 67 9.05 6.94 -14.83
N ARG A 68 8.85 7.47 -16.04
CA ARG A 68 9.96 8.08 -16.80
C ARG A 68 10.31 9.48 -16.29
N GLY A 69 9.33 10.19 -15.73
CA GLY A 69 9.52 11.53 -15.15
C GLY A 69 9.94 11.46 -13.68
N LYS A 70 9.13 10.81 -12.84
CA LYS A 70 9.40 10.62 -11.41
C LYS A 70 8.99 9.20 -11.01
N LEU A 71 9.88 8.47 -10.34
CA LEU A 71 9.54 7.17 -9.75
C LEU A 71 8.46 7.31 -8.68
N TRP A 72 7.80 6.20 -8.34
CA TRP A 72 6.91 6.20 -7.17
C TRP A 72 7.70 6.52 -5.90
N ASN A 73 7.05 7.19 -4.94
CA ASN A 73 7.66 7.44 -3.64
C ASN A 73 7.78 6.11 -2.89
N ILE A 74 8.97 5.78 -2.40
CA ILE A 74 9.16 4.67 -1.45
C ILE A 74 8.81 5.23 -0.07
N ARG A 75 7.64 4.86 0.44
CA ARG A 75 7.15 5.28 1.76
C ARG A 75 7.19 4.09 2.71
N GLN A 76 8.13 4.10 3.65
CA GLN A 76 8.23 3.03 4.65
C GLN A 76 7.24 3.30 5.78
N ILE A 77 6.54 2.26 6.20
CA ILE A 77 5.75 2.28 7.44
C ILE A 77 6.73 2.15 8.62
N ILE A 78 6.66 3.10 9.54
CA ILE A 78 7.57 3.22 10.68
C ILE A 78 6.75 3.60 11.91
N GLY A 79 6.85 2.80 12.95
CA GLY A 79 6.32 3.11 14.28
C GLY A 79 7.20 2.45 15.34
N LEU A 80 7.61 3.20 16.36
CA LEU A 80 8.51 2.70 17.37
C LEU A 80 8.28 3.34 18.75
N SER A 81 7.51 2.64 19.58
CA SER A 81 7.51 2.82 21.04
C SER A 81 7.19 4.26 21.46
N THR A 82 8.18 5.01 21.96
CA THR A 82 7.99 6.36 22.48
C THR A 82 8.23 7.42 21.40
N PRO A 83 7.65 8.64 21.52
CA PRO A 83 7.89 9.74 20.59
C PRO A 83 9.37 10.00 20.31
N LYS A 84 10.20 9.97 21.35
CA LYS A 84 11.66 10.17 21.22
C LYS A 84 12.33 9.06 20.41
N ARG A 85 11.98 7.79 20.65
CA ARG A 85 12.56 6.66 19.89
C ARG A 85 12.09 6.67 18.45
N GLN A 86 10.85 7.09 18.22
CA GLN A 86 10.32 7.32 16.88
C GLN A 86 11.07 8.46 16.18
N ASN A 87 11.37 9.58 16.85
CA ASN A 87 12.20 10.66 16.27
C ASN A 87 13.60 10.17 15.87
N GLU A 88 14.28 9.44 16.76
CA GLU A 88 15.59 8.83 16.48
C GLU A 88 15.51 7.90 15.26
N ARG A 89 14.43 7.12 15.15
CA ARG A 89 14.18 6.23 14.01
C ARG A 89 13.89 7.01 12.72
N LEU A 90 13.14 8.10 12.78
CA LEU A 90 12.86 8.99 11.65
C LEU A 90 14.16 9.61 11.14
N LYS A 91 14.96 10.22 12.02
CA LYS A 91 16.29 10.76 11.67
C LYS A 91 17.19 9.68 11.05
N PHE A 92 17.16 8.46 11.57
CA PHE A 92 17.89 7.34 10.99
C PHE A 92 17.43 7.05 9.55
N VAL A 93 16.13 6.89 9.27
CA VAL A 93 15.70 6.54 7.90
C VAL A 93 15.91 7.69 6.90
N LEU A 94 15.74 8.94 7.34
CA LEU A 94 15.98 10.12 6.49
C LEU A 94 17.45 10.23 6.11
N SER A 95 18.37 9.96 7.05
CA SER A 95 19.81 9.94 6.74
C SER A 95 20.21 8.83 5.75
N HIS A 96 19.33 7.84 5.50
CA HIS A 96 19.50 6.80 4.48
C HIS A 96 18.72 7.09 3.18
N GLY A 97 18.29 8.34 2.97
CA GLY A 97 17.71 8.81 1.71
C GLY A 97 16.19 8.67 1.60
N ALA A 98 15.49 8.31 2.69
CA ALA A 98 14.04 8.41 2.72
C ALA A 98 13.63 9.89 2.67
N ASN A 99 12.64 10.22 1.84
CA ASN A 99 12.01 11.54 1.75
C ASN A 99 10.48 11.47 1.93
N ALA A 100 9.97 10.28 2.20
CA ALA A 100 8.57 10.02 2.48
C ALA A 100 8.46 8.87 3.50
N VAL A 101 7.65 9.06 4.55
CA VAL A 101 7.43 8.06 5.60
C VAL A 101 5.95 7.94 5.94
N ASP A 102 5.52 6.77 6.37
CA ASP A 102 4.18 6.55 6.93
C ASP A 102 4.35 6.23 8.41
N CYS A 103 3.83 7.10 9.27
CA CYS A 103 3.96 6.97 10.71
C CYS A 103 2.82 6.11 11.26
N GLU A 104 3.19 5.02 11.93
CA GLU A 104 2.26 4.09 12.56
C GLU A 104 2.20 4.33 14.07
N MET A 105 0.98 4.47 14.59
CA MET A 105 0.72 4.70 16.00
C MET A 105 0.35 3.41 16.71
N ASP A 106 0.54 3.40 18.02
CA ASP A 106 0.15 2.27 18.85
C ASP A 106 -1.39 2.12 18.95
N THR A 107 -1.82 0.95 19.40
CA THR A 107 -3.25 0.63 19.54
C THR A 107 -4.01 1.62 20.43
N PRO A 108 -3.51 2.02 21.62
CA PRO A 108 -4.20 3.01 22.45
C PRO A 108 -4.42 4.36 21.73
N THR A 109 -3.39 4.88 21.05
CA THR A 109 -3.50 6.12 20.26
C THR A 109 -4.55 5.99 19.16
N TRP A 110 -4.60 4.85 18.46
CA TRP A 110 -5.60 4.59 17.42
C TRP A 110 -7.05 4.68 17.90
N TYR A 111 -7.31 4.20 19.12
CA TYR A 111 -8.64 4.15 19.70
C TYR A 111 -8.97 5.35 20.62
N GLY A 112 -8.02 6.27 20.83
CA GLY A 112 -8.20 7.42 21.72
C GLY A 112 -8.30 6.99 23.18
N ILE A 113 -7.61 5.91 23.52
CA ILE A 113 -7.53 5.37 24.88
C ILE A 113 -6.33 6.03 25.56
N GLU A 114 -6.57 6.66 26.71
CA GLU A 114 -5.51 7.27 27.49
C GLU A 114 -4.60 6.21 28.13
N PRO A 115 -3.30 6.52 28.35
CA PRO A 115 -2.32 5.52 28.81
C PRO A 115 -2.59 4.95 30.20
N ASP A 116 -3.32 5.69 31.03
CA ASP A 116 -3.69 5.29 32.39
C ASP A 116 -4.97 4.46 32.46
N GLN A 117 -5.64 4.25 31.31
CA GLN A 117 -6.82 3.41 31.25
C GLN A 117 -6.46 1.91 31.25
N PRO A 118 -7.27 1.05 31.89
CA PRO A 118 -7.02 -0.39 31.94
C PRO A 118 -6.82 -1.05 30.56
N TYR A 119 -7.46 -0.52 29.52
CA TYR A 119 -7.36 -1.06 28.16
C TYR A 119 -6.03 -0.74 27.45
N ALA A 120 -5.25 0.22 27.96
CA ALA A 120 -3.93 0.56 27.43
C ALA A 120 -2.82 -0.35 27.97
N GLU A 121 -3.08 -1.12 29.04
CA GLU A 121 -2.09 -1.94 29.70
C GLU A 121 -1.45 -2.95 28.72
N GLY A 122 -0.13 -2.90 28.60
CA GLY A 122 0.64 -3.77 27.70
C GLY A 122 0.49 -3.47 26.21
N GLN A 123 -0.27 -2.45 25.82
CA GLN A 123 -0.45 -2.03 24.41
C GLN A 123 0.27 -0.72 24.10
N PHE A 124 0.65 0.04 25.13
CA PHE A 124 1.33 1.32 24.98
C PHE A 124 2.69 1.18 24.29
N GLY A 125 2.89 1.90 23.19
CA GLY A 125 4.08 1.86 22.35
C GLY A 125 4.30 0.52 21.63
N VAL A 126 3.29 -0.35 21.57
CA VAL A 126 3.34 -1.63 20.85
C VAL A 126 2.81 -1.44 19.43
N CYS A 127 3.51 -2.00 18.46
CA CYS A 127 3.20 -1.89 17.02
C CYS A 127 3.18 -0.45 16.46
N GLY A 128 3.60 0.56 17.24
CA GLY A 128 3.62 1.94 16.79
C GLY A 128 4.16 2.91 17.82
N VAL A 129 4.13 4.20 17.50
CA VAL A 129 4.45 5.29 18.42
C VAL A 129 3.24 5.66 19.27
N ALA A 130 3.44 5.87 20.57
CA ALA A 130 2.40 6.37 21.47
C ALA A 130 2.31 7.91 21.41
N LEU A 131 1.14 8.46 21.09
CA LEU A 131 0.91 9.92 20.97
C LEU A 131 -0.42 10.31 21.61
N HIS A 132 -0.38 11.03 22.73
CA HIS A 132 -1.60 11.37 23.50
C HIS A 132 -1.78 12.88 23.70
N ASN A 133 -0.75 13.67 23.43
CA ASN A 133 -0.80 15.12 23.58
C ASN A 133 0.09 15.84 22.54
N LEU A 134 -0.03 17.17 22.49
CA LEU A 134 0.76 18.00 21.58
C LEU A 134 2.28 17.82 21.77
N ARG A 135 2.75 17.71 23.01
CA ARG A 135 4.18 17.56 23.31
C ARG A 135 4.75 16.25 22.78
N ASP A 136 3.95 15.18 22.72
CA ASP A 136 4.38 13.92 22.09
C ASP A 136 4.63 14.12 20.59
N VAL A 137 3.73 14.85 19.92
CA VAL A 137 3.87 15.20 18.49
C VAL A 137 5.08 16.08 18.25
N GLU A 138 5.28 17.12 19.07
CA GLU A 138 6.47 17.99 19.03
C GLU A 138 7.76 17.16 19.23
N THR A 139 7.78 16.27 20.23
CA THR A 139 8.96 15.44 20.52
C THR A 139 9.27 14.48 19.37
N MET A 140 8.23 13.90 18.74
CA MET A 140 8.42 12.99 17.63
C MET A 140 8.99 13.68 16.39
N THR A 141 8.65 14.96 16.19
CA THR A 141 8.97 15.74 14.99
C THR A 141 10.13 16.71 15.16
N GLU A 142 10.69 16.80 16.37
CA GLU A 142 11.81 17.68 16.71
C GLU A 142 13.01 17.53 15.75
N ASP A 143 13.46 18.66 15.19
CA ASP A 143 14.51 18.80 14.18
C ASP A 143 14.33 17.94 12.90
N LEU A 144 13.09 17.62 12.52
CA LEU A 144 12.81 17.05 11.21
C LEU A 144 12.54 18.16 10.17
N PRO A 145 12.94 17.99 8.91
CA PRO A 145 12.67 18.95 7.84
C PRO A 145 11.21 18.81 7.36
N MET A 146 10.27 19.30 8.16
CA MET A 146 8.83 19.10 7.94
C MET A 146 8.30 19.75 6.66
N ASP A 147 8.99 20.77 6.14
CA ASP A 147 8.70 21.46 4.88
C ASP A 147 9.06 20.63 3.63
N GLU A 148 10.02 19.73 3.74
CA GLU A 148 10.47 18.85 2.65
C GLU A 148 10.00 17.40 2.82
N LEU A 149 9.76 16.97 4.06
CA LEU A 149 9.37 15.60 4.40
C LEU A 149 7.88 15.37 4.14
N SER A 150 7.57 14.52 3.18
CA SER A 150 6.21 14.02 3.05
C SER A 150 5.93 12.99 4.13
N MET A 151 5.20 13.36 5.19
CA MET A 151 4.77 12.46 6.25
C MET A 151 3.30 12.07 6.07
N CYS A 152 3.03 10.77 6.01
CA CYS A 152 1.67 10.23 6.14
C CYS A 152 1.50 9.77 7.58
N TRP A 153 0.28 9.91 8.08
CA TRP A 153 -0.07 9.50 9.42
C TRP A 153 -1.32 8.65 9.36
N ASN A 154 -1.22 7.40 9.78
CA ASN A 154 -2.34 6.48 9.72
C ASN A 154 -3.14 6.54 11.03
N TYR A 155 -4.07 7.50 11.16
CA TYR A 155 -4.97 7.57 12.31
C TYR A 155 -6.40 8.02 11.94
N PRO A 156 -7.41 7.60 12.75
CA PRO A 156 -8.80 7.98 12.55
C PRO A 156 -9.26 9.18 13.40
N LEU A 157 -8.43 9.67 14.34
CA LEU A 157 -8.85 10.68 15.34
C LEU A 157 -8.56 12.12 14.91
N PRO A 158 -9.57 12.99 14.81
CA PRO A 158 -9.39 14.41 14.46
C PRO A 158 -8.50 15.19 15.46
N THR A 159 -8.46 14.75 16.72
CA THR A 159 -7.67 15.40 17.78
C THR A 159 -6.17 15.35 17.52
N LEU A 160 -5.67 14.26 16.93
CA LEU A 160 -4.25 14.14 16.59
C LEU A 160 -3.90 15.03 15.38
N SER A 161 -4.82 15.22 14.42
CA SER A 161 -4.65 16.23 13.36
C SER A 161 -4.53 17.64 13.92
N GLN A 162 -5.31 17.97 14.95
CA GLN A 162 -5.25 19.28 15.60
C GLN A 162 -3.92 19.50 16.32
N ALA A 163 -3.38 18.47 16.97
CA ALA A 163 -2.05 18.54 17.59
C ALA A 163 -0.92 18.66 16.56
N TYR A 164 -1.13 18.20 15.32
CA TYR A 164 -0.10 18.24 14.28
C TYR A 164 0.00 19.59 13.55
N MET A 165 -1.12 20.27 13.30
CA MET A 165 -1.13 21.54 12.55
C MET A 165 -0.12 22.60 13.07
N PRO A 166 0.07 22.81 14.39
CA PRO A 166 1.06 23.76 14.91
C PRO A 166 2.52 23.37 14.60
N VAL A 167 2.81 22.09 14.42
CA VAL A 167 4.16 21.58 14.14
C VAL A 167 4.54 21.78 12.67
N GLU A 168 3.61 21.67 11.72
CA GLU A 168 3.89 21.96 10.31
C GLU A 168 4.11 23.46 10.03
N MET A 169 3.60 24.34 10.89
CA MET A 169 3.60 25.79 10.67
C MET A 169 4.83 26.51 11.23
N ASN A 170 5.71 25.82 11.95
CA ASN A 170 6.91 26.37 12.58
C ASN A 170 8.18 25.89 11.86
#